data_AF-A0ABD0PEY7-F1
#
_entry.id   AF-A0ABD0PEY7-F1
#
_cell.length_a   1.000
_cell.length_b   1.000
_cell.length_c   1.000
_cell.angle_alpha   90.00
_cell.angle_beta   90.00
_cell.angle_gamma   90.00
#
_symmetry.space_group_name_H-M   'P 1'
#
loop_
_entity.id
_entity.type
_entity.pdbx_description
1 polymer ?
#
loop_
_entity_poly.entity_id
_entity_poly.type
_entity_poly.pdbx_seq_one_letter_code
_entity_poly.pdbx_strand_id
1 'polypeptide(L)' 'GRDHLTHEKERFAHEHAQMKKLEDVVKKLKPTAIIGVAAIAGAFTEEIIKAMASFNKRPIIFALSNPTSKAECTAE' A
#
# COMPACT_ATOMS: atom_id res chain seq x y z
N GLY A 1 -6.63 -5.47 20.52
CA GLY A 1 -5.95 -5.77 19.24
C GLY A 1 -6.98 -5.87 18.13
N ARG A 2 -6.56 -5.92 16.87
CA ARG A 2 -7.48 -6.10 15.72
C ARG A 2 -8.00 -7.54 15.69
N ASP A 3 -9.31 -7.72 15.48
CA ASP A 3 -9.93 -9.04 15.34
C ASP A 3 -9.60 -9.70 13.98
N HIS A 4 -9.78 -11.01 13.88
CA HIS A 4 -9.59 -11.82 12.66
C HIS A 4 -8.19 -11.77 12.03
N LEU A 5 -7.14 -11.89 12.86
CA LEU A 5 -5.77 -12.07 12.38
C LEU A 5 -5.42 -13.56 12.28
N THR A 6 -4.65 -13.92 11.25
CA THR A 6 -3.94 -15.20 11.22
C THR A 6 -2.64 -15.07 11.99
N HIS A 7 -2.06 -16.18 12.42
CA HIS A 7 -0.80 -16.20 13.16
C HIS A 7 0.35 -15.47 12.42
N GLU A 8 0.42 -15.58 11.10
CA GLU A 8 1.43 -14.91 10.28
C GLU A 8 1.27 -13.38 10.29
N LYS A 9 0.03 -12.89 10.39
CA LYS A 9 -0.28 -11.45 10.40
C LYS A 9 -0.08 -10.82 11.78
N GLU A 10 -0.28 -11.58 12.86
CA GLU A 10 -0.06 -11.10 14.23
C GLU A 10 1.37 -10.57 14.44
N ARG A 11 2.35 -11.18 13.79
CA ARG A 11 3.77 -10.77 13.86
C ARG A 11 4.05 -9.34 13.37
N PHE A 12 3.15 -8.79 12.54
CA PHE A 12 3.23 -7.43 12.00
C PHE A 12 2.16 -6.49 12.59
N ALA A 13 1.40 -6.95 13.60
CA ALA A 13 0.33 -6.18 14.22
C ALA A 13 0.89 -5.20 15.25
N HIS A 14 1.32 -4.03 14.77
CA HIS A 14 1.75 -2.93 15.63
C HIS A 14 0.55 -2.23 16.31
N GLU A 15 0.78 -1.66 17.50
CA GLU A 15 -0.19 -0.80 18.16
C GLU A 15 -0.42 0.46 17.33
N HIS A 16 -1.59 0.53 16.69
CA HIS A 16 -1.98 1.64 15.84
C HIS A 16 -3.51 1.66 15.69
N ALA A 17 -4.09 2.85 15.46
CA ALA A 17 -5.51 2.98 15.17
C ALA A 17 -5.89 2.21 13.89
N GLN A 18 -7.10 1.63 13.86
CA GLN A 18 -7.57 0.92 12.68
C GLN A 18 -7.82 1.88 11.51
N MET A 19 -7.39 1.48 10.31
CA MET A 19 -7.57 2.24 9.08
C MET A 19 -8.05 1.32 7.96
N LYS A 20 -8.89 1.84 7.06
CA LYS A 20 -9.51 1.06 5.97
C LYS A 20 -9.12 1.54 4.57
N LYS A 21 -8.99 2.85 4.34
CA LYS A 21 -8.59 3.40 3.05
C LYS A 21 -7.07 3.36 2.89
N LEU A 22 -6.59 2.85 1.76
CA LEU A 22 -5.15 2.76 1.48
C LEU A 22 -4.48 4.14 1.46
N GLU A 23 -5.16 5.13 0.89
CA GLU A 23 -4.67 6.50 0.81
C GLU A 23 -4.41 7.14 2.18
N ASP A 24 -5.34 6.96 3.13
CA ASP A 24 -5.16 7.42 4.52
C ASP A 24 -3.95 6.73 5.16
N VAL A 25 -3.79 5.42 4.94
CA VAL A 25 -2.66 4.64 5.45
C VAL A 25 -1.34 5.16 4.91
N VAL A 26 -1.26 5.43 3.60
CA VAL A 26 -0.06 5.98 2.95
C VAL A 26 0.28 7.36 3.52
N LYS A 27 -0.71 8.26 3.62
CA LYS A 27 -0.52 9.61 4.17
C LYS A 27 -0.12 9.59 5.65
N LYS A 28 -0.63 8.64 6.43
CA LYS A 28 -0.34 8.50 7.87
C LYS A 28 1.02 7.87 8.14
N LEU A 29 1.35 6.77 7.46
CA LEU A 29 2.57 6.01 7.70
C LEU A 29 3.77 6.59 6.95
N LYS A 30 3.55 7.31 5.85
CA LYS A 30 4.59 7.91 4.98
C LYS A 30 5.70 6.91 4.62
N PRO A 31 5.38 5.74 4.04
CA PRO A 31 6.36 4.69 3.82
C PRO A 31 7.37 5.06 2.73
N THR A 32 8.56 4.48 2.76
CA THR A 32 9.56 4.66 1.69
C THR A 32 9.28 3.76 0.47
N ALA A 33 8.58 2.64 0.69
CA ALA A 33 8.21 1.67 -0.32
C ALA A 33 6.74 1.27 -0.19
N ILE A 34 6.07 1.06 -1.32
CA ILE A 34 4.74 0.46 -1.40
C ILE A 34 4.80 -0.76 -2.33
N ILE A 35 4.27 -1.89 -1.85
CA ILE A 35 4.32 -3.18 -2.55
C ILE A 35 2.89 -3.72 -2.67
N GLY A 36 2.43 -3.87 -3.92
CA GLY A 36 1.11 -4.35 -4.28
C GLY A 36 1.15 -5.82 -4.67
N VAL A 37 0.38 -6.63 -3.95
CA VAL A 37 0.24 -8.09 -4.16
C VAL A 37 -1.20 -8.56 -4.02
N ALA A 38 -2.16 -7.63 -4.10
CA ALA A 38 -3.56 -7.88 -3.74
C ALA A 38 -4.48 -8.20 -4.92
N ALA A 39 -3.95 -8.12 -6.15
CA ALA A 39 -4.69 -8.28 -7.39
C ALA A 39 -5.85 -7.28 -7.58
N ILE A 40 -5.69 -6.06 -7.03
CA ILE A 40 -6.65 -4.95 -7.15
C ILE A 40 -6.09 -3.95 -8.16
N ALA A 41 -6.66 -3.99 -9.37
CA ALA A 41 -6.24 -3.09 -10.44
C ALA A 41 -6.46 -1.62 -10.07
N GLY A 42 -5.49 -0.76 -10.34
CA GLY A 42 -5.61 0.68 -10.08
C GLY A 42 -5.64 1.08 -8.61
N ALA A 43 -5.25 0.18 -7.69
CA ALA A 43 -5.19 0.48 -6.26
C ALA A 43 -4.19 1.60 -5.93
N PHE A 44 -3.11 1.74 -6.72
CA PHE A 44 -2.16 2.83 -6.58
C PHE A 44 -2.61 4.01 -7.44
N THR A 45 -3.56 4.77 -6.89
CA THR A 45 -4.10 5.96 -7.53
C THR A 45 -3.05 7.06 -7.68
N GLU A 46 -3.28 8.01 -8.58
CA GLU A 46 -2.42 9.19 -8.74
C GLU A 46 -2.17 9.92 -7.42
N GLU A 47 -3.19 10.01 -6.55
CA GLU A 47 -3.08 10.62 -5.23
C GLU A 47 -2.10 9.87 -4.32
N ILE A 48 -2.12 8.53 -4.35
CA ILE A 48 -1.15 7.71 -3.61
C ILE A 48 0.26 7.90 -4.16
N ILE A 49 0.43 7.91 -5.48
CA ILE A 49 1.73 8.10 -6.13
C ILE A 49 2.30 9.49 -5.79
N LYS A 50 1.47 10.53 -5.89
CA LYS A 50 1.83 11.90 -5.49
C LYS A 50 2.18 12.00 -4.01
N ALA A 51 1.41 11.34 -3.15
CA ALA A 51 1.71 11.28 -1.73
C ALA A 51 3.10 10.65 -1.51
N MET A 52 3.35 9.47 -2.08
CA MET A 52 4.65 8.78 -2.01
C MET A 52 5.81 9.68 -2.45
N ALA A 53 5.64 10.45 -3.53
CA ALA A 53 6.63 11.40 -4.02
C ALA A 53 6.78 12.65 -3.13
N SER A 54 5.75 13.05 -2.39
CA SER A 54 5.79 14.24 -1.54
C SER A 54 6.69 14.08 -0.31
N PHE A 55 6.77 12.86 0.25
CA PHE A 55 7.57 12.57 1.44
C PHE A 55 8.82 11.72 1.15
N ASN A 56 9.01 11.20 -0.07
CA ASN A 56 10.23 10.52 -0.49
C ASN A 56 10.83 11.14 -1.74
N LYS A 57 12.13 11.47 -1.73
CA LYS A 57 12.85 11.94 -2.93
C LYS A 57 12.83 10.90 -4.07
N ARG A 58 12.84 9.61 -3.74
CA ARG A 58 12.81 8.47 -4.68
C ARG A 58 11.92 7.37 -4.09
N PRO A 59 10.60 7.42 -4.28
CA PRO A 59 9.69 6.41 -3.75
C PRO A 59 9.89 5.07 -4.45
N ILE A 60 9.78 3.96 -3.71
CA ILE A 60 9.79 2.61 -4.28
C ILE A 60 8.33 2.16 -4.48
N ILE A 61 7.97 1.80 -5.71
CA ILE A 61 6.62 1.36 -6.08
C ILE A 61 6.72 0.03 -6.81
N PHE A 62 6.23 -1.05 -6.18
CA PHE A 62 6.17 -2.39 -6.78
C PHE A 62 4.71 -2.78 -7.01
N ALA A 63 4.26 -2.78 -8.26
CA ALA A 63 2.97 -3.33 -8.67
C ALA A 63 3.17 -4.78 -9.17
N LEU A 64 3.03 -5.77 -8.28
CA LEU A 64 3.40 -7.16 -8.54
C LEU A 64 2.20 -8.06 -8.88
N SER A 65 1.00 -7.49 -8.90
CA SER A 65 -0.20 -8.24 -9.23
C SER A 65 -0.23 -8.70 -10.68
N ASN A 66 -0.67 -9.94 -10.88
CA ASN A 66 -0.74 -10.61 -12.17
C ASN A 66 -2.19 -11.02 -12.52
N PRO A 67 -2.57 -11.04 -13.81
CA PRO A 67 -1.82 -10.52 -14.98
C PRO A 67 -1.77 -8.98 -14.97
N THR A 68 -1.15 -8.35 -15.98
CA THR A 68 -1.00 -6.87 -16.07
C THR A 68 -2.31 -6.11 -15.87
N SER A 69 -3.46 -6.66 -16.30
CA SER A 69 -4.77 -6.05 -16.07
C SER A 69 -5.19 -5.96 -14.59
N LYS A 70 -4.45 -6.60 -13.69
CA LYS A 70 -4.60 -6.53 -12.23
C LYS A 70 -3.48 -5.76 -11.53
N ALA A 71 -2.52 -5.22 -12.27
CA ALA A 71 -1.45 -4.40 -11.70
C ALA A 71 -2.04 -3.20 -10.95
N GLU A 72 -1.48 -2.87 -9.79
CA GLU A 72 -1.94 -1.79 -8.94
C GLU A 72 -1.83 -0.41 -9.61
N CYS A 73 -0.86 -0.24 -10.50
CA CYS A 73 -0.74 0.87 -11.45
C CYS A 73 0.05 0.43 -12.70
N THR A 74 0.04 1.29 -13.71
CA THR A 74 0.91 1.20 -14.88
C THR A 74 2.30 1.74 -14.58
N ALA A 75 3.24 1.54 -15.52
CA ALA A 75 4.56 2.15 -15.44
C ALA A 75 4.55 3.59 -15.97
N GLU A 76 3.68 3.87 -16.95
CA GLU A 76 3.29 5.20 -17.43
C GLU A 76 2.53 5.98 -16.36
#